data_AF-A0A395HLP0-F1
#
_entry.id   AF-A0A395HLP0-F1
#
_cell.length_a   1.000
_cell.length_b   1.000
_cell.length_c   1.000
_cell.angle_alpha   90.00
_cell.angle_beta   90.00
_cell.angle_gamma   90.00
#
_symmetry.space_group_name_H-M   'P 1'
#
loop_
_entity.id
_entity.type
_entity.pdbx_description
1 polymer ?
#
loop_
_entity_poly.entity_id
_entity_poly.type
_entity_poly.pdbx_seq_one_letter_code
_entity_poly.pdbx_strand_id
1 'polypeptide(L)'
;MSPMSSILVGLAVGAGTGPELAEVFEQVIHALAAPYGTKVDFFRSTRIYNSYSSLLAVNETDAVTEETRQDTIHYRQFCEEAAARGVRAIFRTSISAQALYLVREQLEAVKCEHYWQSPTASLVLVRDQAQGFYSGENEVHEDGRAVSRTVHFRKAIFDRIIAFGLARARQFLGEKTKGAVIDTITLVYKFHLFDGLFLQWARDWEQTHGVTVRCVQGDTMNRNLLAAGGIEGHQVLIAANEYADLMQTILLDRFGLGAQEGACAENIYLHPTVQGLSEWQTAHGSADDLTGQGIVNPTATIRAVAAILEDKAQCVGVKRITDLALHQLALQGVQTPDQGGSATTLAFVEGFLGAAAAVTSATPPAILSAAESDTALVVVDFQNDFVTQYPQPREMMRVSANIAQLVDRARQAHLEVIWVRFLGDTEYQPRGWRQRNQEQQRKPWCLRGTWGAELFGAVQPRAQERQFEKRACYDPFLAPGFEHYLLERRLEHLVVVGLFTDVCVDATVRGAFQRGWLTTVVKGCTAGHHFTEDQWLAYMQRVYGTKVTEVTELEGVLEPRETKAEA
;
A
#
# COMPACT_ATOMS: atom_id res chain seq x y z
N MET A 1 10.14 -31.95 -11.27
CA MET A 1 9.92 -30.62 -11.89
C MET A 1 8.48 -30.25 -11.56
N SER A 2 8.26 -29.25 -10.70
CA SER A 2 6.91 -28.70 -10.50
C SER A 2 6.39 -28.23 -11.87
N PRO A 3 5.11 -28.45 -12.20
CA PRO A 3 4.57 -28.03 -13.49
C PRO A 3 4.77 -26.52 -13.64
N MET A 4 5.30 -26.06 -14.79
CA MET A 4 5.36 -24.63 -15.10
C MET A 4 3.93 -24.08 -15.02
N SER A 5 3.68 -23.14 -14.10
CA SER A 5 2.38 -22.49 -14.05
C SER A 5 2.28 -21.54 -15.24
N SER A 6 1.12 -21.50 -15.90
CA SER A 6 0.84 -20.57 -16.99
C SER A 6 -0.38 -19.75 -16.65
N ILE A 7 -0.32 -18.45 -16.89
CA ILE A 7 -1.47 -17.55 -16.76
C ILE A 7 -1.79 -16.88 -18.10
N LEU A 8 -3.08 -16.69 -18.36
CA LEU A 8 -3.57 -15.88 -19.47
C LEU A 8 -4.11 -14.56 -18.92
N VAL A 9 -3.55 -13.46 -19.40
CA VAL A 9 -3.89 -12.09 -18.96
C VAL A 9 -4.60 -11.35 -20.09
N GLY A 10 -5.73 -10.72 -19.79
CA GLY A 10 -6.39 -9.84 -20.73
C GLY A 10 -5.67 -8.50 -20.83
N LEU A 11 -5.53 -7.96 -22.03
CA LEU A 11 -4.90 -6.65 -22.24
C LEU A 11 -5.79 -5.75 -23.10
N ALA A 12 -6.25 -4.63 -22.52
CA ALA A 12 -7.04 -3.62 -23.22
C ALA A 12 -6.32 -2.27 -23.20
N VAL A 13 -6.09 -1.71 -24.39
CA VAL A 13 -5.26 -0.52 -24.55
C VAL A 13 -6.14 0.66 -24.95
N GLY A 14 -6.06 1.75 -24.19
CA GLY A 14 -6.65 3.01 -24.56
C GLY A 14 -5.67 3.96 -25.25
N ALA A 15 -6.17 5.10 -25.70
CA ALA A 15 -5.39 6.17 -26.31
C ALA A 15 -4.45 6.87 -25.29
N GLY A 16 -3.72 7.89 -25.75
CA GLY A 16 -2.78 8.65 -24.92
C GLY A 16 -1.48 7.88 -24.66
N THR A 17 -1.02 7.85 -23.40
CA THR A 17 0.14 7.04 -22.98
C THR A 17 -0.17 5.54 -22.91
N GLY A 18 -1.37 5.12 -23.27
CA GLY A 18 -1.83 3.74 -23.18
C GLY A 18 -0.94 2.71 -23.89
N PRO A 19 -0.50 2.92 -25.15
CA PRO A 19 0.40 1.99 -25.82
C PRO A 19 1.76 1.86 -25.12
N GLU A 20 2.35 2.98 -24.69
CA GLU A 20 3.62 3.00 -23.95
C GLU A 20 3.51 2.22 -22.64
N LEU A 21 2.44 2.43 -21.86
CA LEU A 21 2.22 1.70 -20.62
C LEU A 21 1.88 0.22 -20.83
N ALA A 22 1.29 -0.15 -21.97
CA ALA A 22 1.05 -1.55 -22.33
C ALA A 22 2.37 -2.28 -22.63
N GLU A 23 3.30 -1.64 -23.34
CA GLU A 23 4.65 -2.18 -23.56
C GLU A 23 5.40 -2.38 -22.24
N VAL A 24 5.34 -1.39 -21.34
CA VAL A 24 5.89 -1.50 -19.98
C VAL A 24 5.27 -2.67 -19.23
N PHE A 25 3.94 -2.81 -19.26
CA PHE A 25 3.23 -3.90 -18.59
C PHE A 25 3.73 -5.27 -19.04
N GLU A 26 3.85 -5.49 -20.34
CA GLU A 26 4.31 -6.75 -20.92
C GLU A 26 5.75 -7.07 -20.58
N GLN A 27 6.64 -6.08 -20.70
CA GLN A 27 8.05 -6.27 -20.36
C GLN A 27 8.21 -6.65 -18.88
N VAL A 28 7.54 -5.91 -18.00
CA VAL A 28 7.67 -6.08 -16.55
C VAL A 28 7.03 -7.39 -16.09
N ILE A 29 5.87 -7.78 -16.61
CA ILE A 29 5.21 -9.02 -16.19
C ILE A 29 5.98 -10.27 -16.60
N HIS A 30 6.61 -10.27 -17.78
CA HIS A 30 7.50 -11.36 -18.17
C HIS A 30 8.75 -11.42 -17.27
N ALA A 31 9.37 -10.28 -17.00
CA ALA A 31 10.58 -10.21 -16.19
C ALA A 31 10.33 -10.64 -14.74
N LEU A 32 9.24 -10.21 -14.12
CA LEU A 32 8.90 -10.56 -12.73
C LEU A 32 8.35 -11.99 -12.59
N ALA A 33 7.73 -12.55 -13.63
CA ALA A 33 7.24 -13.94 -13.62
C ALA A 33 8.36 -14.97 -13.82
N ALA A 34 9.44 -14.62 -14.53
CA ALA A 34 10.51 -15.55 -14.89
C ALA A 34 11.18 -16.25 -13.69
N PRO A 35 11.51 -15.57 -12.57
CA PRO A 35 12.08 -16.23 -11.38
C PRO A 35 11.17 -17.29 -10.75
N TYR A 36 9.87 -17.21 -10.99
CA TYR A 36 8.86 -18.15 -10.48
C TYR A 36 8.60 -19.33 -11.44
N GLY A 37 9.21 -19.32 -12.63
CA GLY A 37 8.91 -20.30 -13.68
C GLY A 37 7.49 -20.18 -14.22
N THR A 38 6.86 -19.02 -14.06
CA THR A 38 5.50 -18.74 -14.53
C THR A 38 5.53 -18.21 -15.96
N LYS A 39 4.84 -18.90 -16.87
CA LYS A 39 4.62 -18.42 -18.24
C LYS A 39 3.41 -17.48 -18.26
N VAL A 40 3.54 -16.36 -18.97
CA VAL A 40 2.46 -15.38 -19.14
C VAL A 40 2.12 -15.32 -20.62
N ASP A 41 0.85 -15.47 -20.96
CA ASP A 41 0.32 -15.28 -22.30
C ASP A 41 -0.75 -14.17 -22.26
N PHE A 42 -1.04 -13.53 -23.40
CA PHE A 42 -1.99 -12.42 -23.48
C PHE A 42 -3.20 -12.71 -24.37
N PHE A 43 -4.39 -12.31 -23.91
CA PHE A 43 -5.58 -12.14 -24.73
C PHE A 43 -5.84 -10.64 -24.93
N ARG A 44 -5.56 -10.14 -26.13
CA ARG A 44 -5.61 -8.70 -26.42
C ARG A 44 -6.96 -8.28 -26.99
N SER A 45 -7.46 -7.14 -26.54
CA SER A 45 -8.53 -6.44 -27.24
C SER A 45 -8.04 -6.00 -28.62
N THR A 46 -8.89 -6.16 -29.63
CA THR A 46 -8.64 -5.71 -31.01
C THR A 46 -8.88 -4.22 -31.20
N ARG A 47 -9.48 -3.55 -30.20
CA ARG A 47 -9.82 -2.12 -30.25
C ARG A 47 -8.88 -1.32 -29.36
N ILE A 48 -8.45 -0.18 -29.87
CA ILE A 48 -7.86 0.90 -29.06
C ILE A 48 -9.02 1.77 -28.60
N TYR A 49 -9.19 1.88 -27.28
CA TYR A 49 -10.31 2.60 -26.69
C TYR A 49 -10.04 4.09 -26.57
N ASN A 50 -11.08 4.91 -26.64
CA ASN A 50 -10.92 6.35 -26.57
C ASN A 50 -10.63 6.79 -25.11
N SER A 51 -9.68 7.72 -24.94
CA SER A 51 -9.52 8.51 -23.73
C SER A 51 -10.52 9.66 -23.69
N TYR A 52 -10.68 10.32 -22.53
CA TYR A 52 -11.51 11.52 -22.42
C TYR A 52 -11.07 12.63 -23.41
N SER A 53 -9.77 12.90 -23.50
CA SER A 53 -9.27 13.96 -24.40
C SER A 53 -9.37 13.58 -25.88
N SER A 54 -9.24 12.29 -26.22
CA SER A 54 -9.49 11.83 -27.60
C SER A 54 -10.95 12.00 -28.01
N LEU A 55 -11.91 11.80 -27.10
CA LEU A 55 -13.33 12.06 -27.37
C LEU A 55 -13.59 13.57 -27.51
N LEU A 56 -12.98 14.41 -26.68
CA LEU A 56 -13.14 15.88 -26.82
C LEU A 56 -12.65 16.41 -28.17
N ALA A 57 -11.65 15.77 -28.78
CA ALA A 57 -11.15 16.15 -30.10
C ALA A 57 -12.17 15.95 -31.23
N VAL A 58 -13.19 15.09 -31.02
CA VAL A 58 -14.24 14.80 -32.01
C VAL A 58 -15.19 15.99 -32.22
N ASN A 59 -15.24 16.94 -31.28
CA ASN A 59 -15.94 18.24 -31.35
C ASN A 59 -17.41 18.21 -31.87
N GLU A 60 -18.08 17.07 -31.76
CA GLU A 60 -19.50 16.84 -32.09
C GLU A 60 -20.12 15.87 -31.07
N THR A 61 -21.15 16.32 -30.34
CA THR A 61 -21.74 15.59 -29.20
C THR A 61 -22.32 14.22 -29.57
N ASP A 62 -22.95 14.11 -30.74
CA ASP A 62 -23.57 12.86 -31.22
C ASP A 62 -22.49 11.80 -31.53
N ALA A 63 -21.37 12.22 -32.12
CA ALA A 63 -20.23 11.35 -32.41
C ALA A 63 -19.54 10.87 -31.12
N VAL A 64 -19.39 11.73 -30.11
CA VAL A 64 -18.85 11.34 -28.79
C VAL A 64 -19.74 10.31 -28.09
N THR A 65 -21.06 10.49 -28.18
CA THR A 65 -22.03 9.57 -27.58
C THR A 65 -21.97 8.20 -28.26
N GLU A 66 -21.91 8.17 -29.59
CA GLU A 66 -21.80 6.91 -30.34
C GLU A 66 -20.46 6.20 -30.08
N GLU A 67 -19.32 6.90 -30.08
CA GLU A 67 -18.02 6.31 -29.76
C GLU A 67 -17.98 5.73 -28.35
N THR A 68 -18.57 6.44 -27.37
CA THR A 68 -18.69 5.94 -26.00
C THR A 68 -19.52 4.65 -25.94
N ARG A 69 -20.61 4.58 -26.71
CA ARG A 69 -21.47 3.39 -26.81
C ARG A 69 -20.71 2.22 -27.45
N GLN A 70 -19.96 2.46 -28.52
CA GLN A 70 -19.14 1.44 -29.18
C GLN A 70 -18.02 0.92 -28.27
N ASP A 71 -17.32 1.80 -27.56
CA ASP A 71 -16.33 1.42 -26.55
C ASP A 71 -16.94 0.56 -25.43
N THR A 72 -18.14 0.92 -24.97
CA THR A 72 -18.89 0.17 -23.95
C THR A 72 -19.21 -1.24 -24.42
N ILE A 73 -19.82 -1.37 -25.62
CA ILE A 73 -20.21 -2.67 -26.19
C ILE A 73 -18.97 -3.55 -26.38
N HIS A 74 -17.92 -3.01 -26.99
CA HIS A 74 -16.72 -3.77 -27.30
C HIS A 74 -15.97 -4.18 -26.02
N TYR A 75 -15.84 -3.29 -25.04
CA TYR A 75 -15.12 -3.61 -23.80
C TYR A 75 -15.87 -4.65 -22.96
N ARG A 76 -17.19 -4.58 -22.89
CA ARG A 76 -17.99 -5.64 -22.26
C ARG A 76 -17.78 -6.99 -22.95
N GLN A 77 -17.90 -7.03 -24.27
CA GLN A 77 -17.71 -8.27 -25.03
C GLN A 77 -16.30 -8.84 -24.80
N PHE A 78 -15.28 -7.99 -24.80
CA PHE A 78 -13.92 -8.37 -24.48
C PHE A 78 -13.82 -9.01 -23.08
N CYS A 79 -14.44 -8.44 -22.05
CA CYS A 79 -14.46 -9.02 -20.70
C CYS A 79 -15.15 -10.40 -20.67
N GLU A 80 -16.29 -10.56 -21.34
CA GLU A 80 -17.03 -11.82 -21.43
C GLU A 80 -16.21 -12.90 -22.16
N GLU A 81 -15.58 -12.55 -23.29
CA GLU A 81 -14.69 -13.45 -24.04
C GLU A 81 -13.42 -13.81 -23.26
N ALA A 82 -12.84 -12.85 -22.54
CA ALA A 82 -11.68 -13.07 -21.69
C ALA A 82 -12.02 -14.08 -20.58
N ALA A 83 -13.14 -13.86 -19.87
CA ALA A 83 -13.60 -14.78 -18.83
C ALA A 83 -13.87 -16.19 -19.40
N ALA A 84 -14.52 -16.29 -20.56
CA ALA A 84 -14.78 -17.58 -21.23
C ALA A 84 -13.50 -18.33 -21.61
N ARG A 85 -12.39 -17.62 -21.85
CA ARG A 85 -11.05 -18.18 -22.10
C ARG A 85 -10.26 -18.51 -20.83
N GLY A 86 -10.86 -18.32 -19.65
CA GLY A 86 -10.21 -18.57 -18.36
C GLY A 86 -9.32 -17.43 -17.86
N VAL A 87 -9.40 -16.24 -18.46
CA VAL A 87 -8.70 -15.05 -17.95
C VAL A 87 -9.26 -14.69 -16.57
N ARG A 88 -8.36 -14.43 -15.62
CA ARG A 88 -8.72 -14.01 -14.25
C ARG A 88 -8.29 -12.57 -13.93
N ALA A 89 -7.42 -12.00 -14.76
CA ALA A 89 -7.00 -10.60 -14.68
C ALA A 89 -6.97 -9.97 -16.07
N ILE A 90 -7.59 -8.80 -16.19
CA ILE A 90 -7.38 -7.87 -17.29
C ILE A 90 -6.50 -6.74 -16.76
N PHE A 91 -5.44 -6.40 -17.47
CA PHE A 91 -4.82 -5.08 -17.34
C PHE A 91 -5.37 -4.18 -18.42
N ARG A 92 -5.72 -2.94 -18.04
CA ARG A 92 -6.05 -1.92 -19.03
C ARG A 92 -5.36 -0.60 -18.74
N THR A 93 -5.13 0.13 -19.82
CA THR A 93 -4.75 1.53 -19.74
C THR A 93 -5.99 2.42 -19.77
N SER A 94 -5.83 3.72 -20.05
CA SER A 94 -6.91 4.68 -19.83
C SER A 94 -8.01 4.58 -20.88
N ILE A 95 -9.22 4.27 -20.42
CA ILE A 95 -10.46 4.27 -21.22
C ILE A 95 -11.36 5.38 -20.68
N SER A 96 -12.16 6.00 -21.55
CA SER A 96 -13.17 6.99 -21.17
C SER A 96 -14.00 6.52 -19.97
N ALA A 97 -14.12 7.39 -18.97
CA ALA A 97 -14.79 7.07 -17.71
C ALA A 97 -16.25 6.66 -17.92
N GLN A 98 -16.98 7.32 -18.84
CA GLN A 98 -18.38 7.01 -19.13
C GLN A 98 -18.55 5.58 -19.65
N ALA A 99 -17.72 5.15 -20.61
CA ALA A 99 -17.78 3.79 -21.14
C ALA A 99 -17.49 2.76 -20.03
N LEU A 100 -16.50 3.04 -19.18
CA LEU A 100 -16.17 2.16 -18.05
C LEU A 100 -17.28 2.08 -17.03
N TYR A 101 -17.95 3.19 -16.68
CA TYR A 101 -19.06 3.15 -15.72
C TYR A 101 -20.23 2.32 -16.25
N LEU A 102 -20.55 2.41 -17.55
CA LEU A 102 -21.59 1.57 -18.16
C LEU A 102 -21.20 0.08 -18.13
N VAL A 103 -19.94 -0.26 -18.43
CA VAL A 103 -19.48 -1.66 -18.33
C VAL A 103 -19.51 -2.17 -16.88
N ARG A 104 -19.12 -1.32 -15.92
CA ARG A 104 -19.14 -1.64 -14.49
C ARG A 104 -20.56 -1.85 -13.96
N GLU A 105 -21.53 -1.08 -14.44
CA GLU A 105 -22.95 -1.34 -14.17
C GLU A 105 -23.37 -2.70 -14.72
N GLN A 106 -23.09 -2.96 -16.00
CA GLN A 106 -23.53 -4.18 -16.68
C GLN A 106 -22.86 -5.47 -16.16
N LEU A 107 -21.61 -5.38 -15.72
CA LEU A 107 -20.82 -6.50 -15.16
C LEU A 107 -20.78 -6.50 -13.63
N GLU A 108 -21.57 -5.63 -13.00
CA GLU A 108 -21.76 -5.52 -11.56
C GLU A 108 -20.43 -5.42 -10.79
N ALA A 109 -19.64 -4.42 -11.16
CA ALA A 109 -18.32 -4.23 -10.58
C ALA A 109 -18.37 -3.69 -9.15
N VAL A 110 -17.39 -4.08 -8.36
CA VAL A 110 -17.04 -3.44 -7.08
C VAL A 110 -15.56 -3.14 -7.05
N LYS A 111 -15.18 -2.13 -6.28
CA LYS A 111 -13.79 -1.95 -5.86
C LYS A 111 -13.69 -2.26 -4.37
N CYS A 112 -12.64 -2.96 -3.96
CA CYS A 112 -12.41 -3.28 -2.55
C CYS A 112 -11.03 -2.83 -2.11
N GLU A 113 -11.00 -2.12 -0.99
CA GLU A 113 -9.77 -1.62 -0.38
C GLU A 113 -9.73 -2.01 1.09
N HIS A 114 -8.52 -2.21 1.59
CA HIS A 114 -8.28 -2.56 2.98
C HIS A 114 -7.26 -1.60 3.57
N TYR A 115 -7.64 -0.96 4.67
CA TYR A 115 -6.82 -0.03 5.42
C TYR A 115 -6.53 -0.65 6.78
N TRP A 116 -5.25 -0.91 7.06
CA TRP A 116 -4.82 -1.46 8.33
C TRP A 116 -4.23 -0.34 9.19
N GLN A 117 -4.82 -0.10 10.37
CA GLN A 117 -4.36 0.93 11.30
C GLN A 117 -3.65 0.33 12.52
N SER A 118 -4.08 -0.84 13.00
CA SER A 118 -3.42 -1.57 14.08
C SER A 118 -3.97 -3.02 14.15
N PRO A 119 -3.41 -3.89 15.00
CA PRO A 119 -3.99 -5.21 15.27
C PRO A 119 -5.45 -5.20 15.74
N THR A 120 -5.92 -4.08 16.28
CA THR A 120 -7.29 -3.91 16.79
C THR A 120 -8.14 -2.97 15.93
N ALA A 121 -7.58 -2.37 14.87
CA ALA A 121 -8.25 -1.37 14.06
C ALA A 121 -7.95 -1.56 12.56
N SER A 122 -8.98 -1.86 11.77
CA SER A 122 -8.86 -1.94 10.32
C SER A 122 -10.19 -1.69 9.63
N LEU A 123 -10.13 -1.31 8.35
CA LEU A 123 -11.28 -0.95 7.55
C LEU A 123 -11.23 -1.68 6.21
N VAL A 124 -12.27 -2.44 5.90
CA VAL A 124 -12.56 -2.93 4.55
C VAL A 124 -13.61 -2.03 3.93
N LEU A 125 -13.24 -1.31 2.88
CA LEU A 125 -14.15 -0.48 2.09
C LEU A 125 -14.51 -1.21 0.80
N VAL A 126 -15.80 -1.47 0.59
CA VAL A 126 -16.35 -1.98 -0.67
C VAL A 126 -17.14 -0.86 -1.33
N ARG A 127 -16.64 -0.40 -2.47
CA ARG A 127 -17.31 0.58 -3.34
C ARG A 127 -18.23 -0.13 -4.30
N ASP A 128 -19.52 0.14 -4.21
CA ASP A 128 -20.51 -0.29 -5.21
C ASP A 128 -20.28 0.50 -6.50
N GLN A 129 -19.74 -0.12 -7.53
CA GLN A 129 -19.59 0.49 -8.86
C GLN A 129 -20.69 0.05 -9.82
N ALA A 130 -21.59 -0.83 -9.37
CA ALA A 130 -22.61 -1.45 -10.20
C ALA A 130 -23.88 -0.58 -10.30
N GLN A 131 -24.03 0.38 -9.39
CA GLN A 131 -25.28 1.13 -9.20
C GLN A 131 -24.98 2.58 -8.78
N GLY A 132 -26.00 3.44 -8.84
CA GLY A 132 -25.93 4.82 -8.34
C GLY A 132 -25.75 5.87 -9.42
N PHE A 133 -25.31 7.06 -9.03
CA PHE A 133 -25.22 8.24 -9.91
C PHE A 133 -24.20 8.08 -11.03
N TYR A 134 -23.12 7.35 -10.81
CA TYR A 134 -22.16 7.04 -11.87
C TYR A 134 -22.68 6.01 -12.87
N SER A 135 -23.75 5.26 -12.53
CA SER A 135 -24.44 4.35 -13.46
C SER A 135 -25.55 5.09 -14.22
N GLY A 136 -26.19 4.43 -15.18
CA GLY A 136 -27.31 4.98 -15.93
C GLY A 136 -26.93 5.87 -17.13
N GLU A 137 -27.96 6.28 -17.85
CA GLU A 137 -27.85 7.05 -19.09
C GLU A 137 -28.39 8.47 -18.92
N ASN A 138 -27.87 9.38 -19.74
CA ASN A 138 -28.34 10.75 -19.80
C ASN A 138 -29.43 10.87 -20.87
N GLU A 139 -30.53 11.51 -20.53
CA GLU A 139 -31.52 11.99 -21.49
C GLU A 139 -31.36 13.50 -21.62
N VAL A 140 -31.10 13.97 -22.83
CA VAL A 140 -30.94 15.39 -23.13
C VAL A 140 -32.28 15.97 -23.59
N HIS A 141 -32.67 17.08 -22.99
CA HIS A 141 -33.93 17.77 -23.24
C HIS A 141 -33.68 19.21 -23.70
N GLU A 142 -34.75 19.85 -24.18
CA GLU A 142 -34.79 21.29 -24.46
C GLU A 142 -33.69 21.79 -25.43
N ASP A 143 -33.32 20.97 -26.42
CA ASP A 143 -32.25 21.29 -27.38
C ASP A 143 -30.88 21.49 -26.71
N GLY A 144 -30.54 20.60 -25.77
CA GLY A 144 -29.24 20.60 -25.09
C GLY A 144 -29.15 21.47 -23.84
N ARG A 145 -30.24 22.13 -23.42
CA ARG A 145 -30.24 23.04 -22.26
C ARG A 145 -30.59 22.36 -20.93
N ALA A 146 -31.11 21.14 -20.97
CA ALA A 146 -31.42 20.35 -19.80
C ALA A 146 -30.96 18.89 -19.99
N VAL A 147 -30.54 18.25 -18.90
CA VAL A 147 -30.21 16.82 -18.88
C VAL A 147 -30.85 16.18 -17.66
N SER A 148 -31.51 15.04 -17.86
CA SER A 148 -31.94 14.16 -16.77
C SER A 148 -31.11 12.89 -16.78
N ARG A 149 -30.73 12.41 -15.60
CA ARG A 149 -30.03 11.15 -15.42
C ARG A 149 -30.81 10.28 -14.46
N THR A 150 -31.19 9.09 -14.92
CA THR A 150 -31.96 8.14 -14.12
C THR A 150 -31.04 7.03 -13.64
N VAL A 151 -31.14 6.71 -12.35
CA VAL A 151 -30.28 5.72 -11.69
C VAL A 151 -31.14 4.61 -11.09
N HIS A 152 -30.59 3.40 -11.02
CA HIS A 152 -31.32 2.24 -10.54
C HIS A 152 -30.56 1.51 -9.44
N PHE A 153 -31.32 1.01 -8.47
CA PHE A 153 -30.83 0.16 -7.40
C PHE A 153 -31.65 -1.13 -7.36
N ARG A 154 -30.97 -2.28 -7.28
CA ARG A 154 -31.55 -3.62 -7.32
C ARG A 154 -31.06 -4.39 -6.10
N LYS A 155 -32.01 -4.93 -5.31
CA LYS A 155 -31.69 -5.75 -4.12
C LYS A 155 -30.71 -6.89 -4.43
N ALA A 156 -30.90 -7.57 -5.57
CA ALA A 156 -30.04 -8.69 -5.98
C ALA A 156 -28.56 -8.31 -6.16
N ILE A 157 -28.26 -7.07 -6.56
CA ILE A 157 -26.89 -6.58 -6.67
C ILE A 157 -26.34 -6.33 -5.27
N PHE A 158 -27.10 -5.69 -4.39
CA PHE A 158 -26.71 -5.54 -2.97
C PHE A 158 -26.44 -6.88 -2.29
N ASP A 159 -27.28 -7.90 -2.52
CA ASP A 159 -27.10 -9.24 -1.97
C ASP A 159 -25.70 -9.80 -2.35
N ARG A 160 -25.26 -9.61 -3.61
CA ARG A 160 -23.93 -10.01 -4.08
C ARG A 160 -22.81 -9.18 -3.49
N ILE A 161 -22.97 -7.86 -3.41
CA ILE A 161 -21.97 -6.94 -2.84
C ILE A 161 -21.75 -7.23 -1.36
N ILE A 162 -22.81 -7.48 -0.59
CA ILE A 162 -22.73 -7.82 0.84
C ILE A 162 -22.03 -9.17 1.03
N ALA A 163 -22.42 -10.18 0.27
CA ALA A 163 -21.77 -11.49 0.32
C ALA A 163 -20.27 -11.38 0.00
N PHE A 164 -19.92 -10.62 -1.03
CA PHE A 164 -18.53 -10.34 -1.41
C PHE A 164 -17.78 -9.61 -0.29
N GLY A 165 -18.34 -8.54 0.26
CA GLY A 165 -17.70 -7.73 1.31
C GLY A 165 -17.41 -8.52 2.57
N LEU A 166 -18.37 -9.35 3.01
CA LEU A 166 -18.19 -10.26 4.15
C LEU A 166 -17.11 -11.31 3.88
N ALA A 167 -17.13 -11.94 2.70
CA ALA A 167 -16.11 -12.93 2.33
C ALA A 167 -14.71 -12.30 2.30
N ARG A 168 -14.59 -11.11 1.73
CA ARG A 168 -13.32 -10.39 1.63
C ARG A 168 -12.81 -9.93 2.99
N ALA A 169 -13.69 -9.43 3.85
CA ALA A 169 -13.31 -9.06 5.21
C ALA A 169 -12.84 -10.28 6.02
N ARG A 170 -13.50 -11.44 5.88
CA ARG A 170 -13.04 -12.70 6.50
C ARG A 170 -11.67 -13.14 5.98
N GLN A 171 -11.39 -12.96 4.70
CA GLN A 171 -10.08 -13.25 4.13
C GLN A 171 -8.99 -12.36 4.75
N PHE A 172 -9.23 -11.04 4.83
CA PHE A 172 -8.25 -10.10 5.37
C PHE A 172 -8.01 -10.25 6.88
N LEU A 173 -9.08 -10.49 7.65
CA LEU A 173 -9.02 -10.58 9.12
C LEU A 173 -8.69 -12.00 9.60
N GLY A 174 -9.17 -13.03 8.92
CA GLY A 174 -9.03 -14.42 9.35
C GLY A 174 -7.60 -14.98 9.33
N GLU A 175 -6.70 -14.38 8.54
CA GLU A 175 -5.30 -14.83 8.44
C GLU A 175 -4.43 -14.40 9.62
N LYS A 176 -4.74 -13.29 10.31
CA LYS A 176 -3.86 -12.74 11.36
C LYS A 176 -4.57 -12.38 12.68
N THR A 177 -5.88 -12.16 12.67
CA THR A 177 -6.67 -11.88 13.90
C THR A 177 -7.55 -13.09 14.25
N LYS A 178 -6.95 -14.15 14.81
CA LYS A 178 -7.72 -15.31 15.31
C LYS A 178 -8.70 -14.83 16.39
N GLY A 179 -9.99 -14.82 16.05
CA GLY A 179 -11.07 -14.39 16.95
C GLY A 179 -11.69 -13.04 16.63
N ALA A 180 -11.22 -12.30 15.63
CA ALA A 180 -11.94 -11.11 15.14
C ALA A 180 -13.27 -11.54 14.52
N VAL A 181 -14.38 -11.13 15.15
CA VAL A 181 -15.73 -11.39 14.66
C VAL A 181 -16.19 -10.18 13.86
N ILE A 182 -16.49 -10.37 12.58
CA ILE A 182 -17.24 -9.38 11.80
C ILE A 182 -18.70 -9.57 12.16
N ASP A 183 -19.17 -8.81 13.15
CA ASP A 183 -20.56 -8.83 13.59
C ASP A 183 -21.41 -7.74 12.94
N THR A 184 -20.78 -6.76 12.29
CA THR A 184 -21.45 -5.56 11.79
C THR A 184 -20.94 -5.19 10.40
N ILE A 185 -21.87 -4.86 9.49
CA ILE A 185 -21.58 -4.12 8.26
C ILE A 185 -22.25 -2.75 8.32
N THR A 186 -21.59 -1.74 7.74
CA THR A 186 -22.16 -0.39 7.63
C THR A 186 -22.38 -0.04 6.17
N LEU A 187 -23.62 0.23 5.81
CA LEU A 187 -24.05 0.69 4.49
C LEU A 187 -24.02 2.22 4.46
N VAL A 188 -23.12 2.77 3.64
CA VAL A 188 -22.89 4.22 3.52
C VAL A 188 -23.59 4.74 2.26
N TYR A 189 -24.84 5.15 2.42
CA TYR A 189 -25.72 5.59 1.32
C TYR A 189 -26.56 6.77 1.76
N LYS A 190 -27.13 7.51 0.80
CA LYS A 190 -28.25 8.43 1.07
C LYS A 190 -29.57 7.65 1.20
N PHE A 191 -29.59 6.64 2.08
CA PHE A 191 -30.64 5.63 2.20
C PHE A 191 -32.06 6.17 2.47
N HIS A 192 -32.18 7.41 2.95
CA HIS A 192 -33.46 8.09 3.17
C HIS A 192 -34.22 8.37 1.86
N LEU A 193 -33.52 8.43 0.73
CA LEU A 193 -34.13 8.62 -0.59
C LEU A 193 -34.80 7.36 -1.14
N PHE A 194 -34.76 6.25 -0.40
CA PHE A 194 -35.35 4.96 -0.77
C PHE A 194 -36.71 4.75 -0.09
N ASP A 195 -37.31 5.79 0.49
CA ASP A 195 -38.65 5.76 1.11
C ASP A 195 -38.87 4.57 2.08
N GLY A 196 -37.83 4.22 2.85
CA GLY A 196 -37.85 3.13 3.84
C GLY A 196 -37.59 1.73 3.27
N LEU A 197 -37.63 1.53 1.95
CA LEU A 197 -37.35 0.23 1.31
C LEU A 197 -35.95 -0.30 1.65
N PHE A 198 -34.95 0.59 1.67
CA PHE A 198 -33.58 0.20 2.00
C PHE A 198 -33.43 -0.31 3.45
N LEU A 199 -34.20 0.25 4.39
CA LEU A 199 -34.22 -0.22 5.78
C LEU A 199 -34.95 -1.56 5.94
N GLN A 200 -35.95 -1.83 5.09
CA GLN A 200 -36.56 -3.15 5.01
C GLN A 200 -35.54 -4.19 4.53
N TRP A 201 -34.82 -3.90 3.43
CA TRP A 201 -33.77 -4.79 2.93
C TRP A 201 -32.64 -5.00 3.95
N ALA A 202 -32.28 -3.98 4.72
CA ALA A 202 -31.30 -4.11 5.81
C ALA A 202 -31.68 -5.23 6.80
N ARG A 203 -32.95 -5.29 7.22
CA ARG A 203 -33.43 -6.36 8.13
C ARG A 203 -33.37 -7.74 7.47
N ASP A 204 -33.68 -7.83 6.18
CA ASP A 204 -33.55 -9.09 5.43
C ASP A 204 -32.09 -9.55 5.37
N TRP A 205 -31.15 -8.62 5.17
CA TRP A 205 -29.71 -8.92 5.17
C TRP A 205 -29.19 -9.34 6.55
N GLU A 206 -29.69 -8.73 7.63
CA GLU A 206 -29.35 -9.16 9.00
C GLU A 206 -29.72 -10.63 9.23
N GLN A 207 -30.93 -11.02 8.83
CA GLN A 207 -31.40 -12.40 8.94
C GLN A 207 -30.61 -13.35 8.03
N THR A 208 -30.31 -12.92 6.80
CA THR A 208 -29.65 -13.76 5.79
C THR A 208 -28.18 -14.03 6.13
N HIS A 209 -27.47 -13.01 6.62
CA HIS A 209 -26.02 -13.07 6.82
C HIS A 209 -25.60 -13.25 8.28
N GLY A 210 -26.53 -13.12 9.23
CA GLY A 210 -26.24 -13.24 10.65
C GLY A 210 -25.31 -12.13 11.17
N VAL A 211 -25.43 -10.93 10.62
CA VAL A 211 -24.68 -9.73 11.01
C VAL A 211 -25.63 -8.60 11.33
N THR A 212 -25.19 -7.62 12.11
CA THR A 212 -25.87 -6.34 12.29
C THR A 212 -25.65 -5.47 11.05
N VAL A 213 -26.70 -4.83 10.54
CA VAL A 213 -26.61 -3.92 9.40
C VAL A 213 -26.91 -2.49 9.85
N ARG A 214 -25.88 -1.64 9.83
CA ARG A 214 -26.02 -0.21 10.13
C ARG A 214 -26.15 0.58 8.83
N CYS A 215 -27.02 1.57 8.79
CA CYS A 215 -27.12 2.51 7.68
C CYS A 215 -26.64 3.89 8.14
N VAL A 216 -25.70 4.49 7.41
CA VAL A 216 -25.09 5.77 7.76
C VAL A 216 -25.02 6.66 6.51
N GLN A 217 -25.23 7.97 6.68
CA GLN A 217 -25.05 8.93 5.58
C GLN A 217 -23.55 9.21 5.36
N GLY A 218 -23.16 9.43 4.09
CA GLY A 218 -21.74 9.59 3.73
C GLY A 218 -21.03 10.74 4.44
N ASP A 219 -21.70 11.88 4.65
CA ASP A 219 -21.17 13.02 5.42
C ASP A 219 -20.88 12.67 6.88
N THR A 220 -21.80 11.94 7.53
CA THR A 220 -21.61 11.45 8.90
C THR A 220 -20.50 10.41 8.97
N MET A 221 -20.44 9.48 8.01
CA MET A 221 -19.35 8.50 7.96
C MET A 221 -17.99 9.18 7.81
N ASN A 222 -17.88 10.17 6.92
CA ASN A 222 -16.65 10.94 6.73
C ASN A 222 -16.25 11.68 8.00
N ARG A 223 -17.19 12.36 8.65
CA ARG A 223 -16.92 13.01 9.94
C ARG A 223 -16.42 12.01 10.98
N ASN A 224 -17.00 10.83 11.06
CA ASN A 224 -16.60 9.80 12.03
C ASN A 224 -15.18 9.30 11.74
N LEU A 225 -14.85 8.99 10.48
CA LEU A 225 -13.50 8.57 10.08
C LEU A 225 -12.45 9.69 10.26
N LEU A 226 -12.87 10.96 10.15
CA LEU A 226 -12.00 12.11 10.33
C LEU A 226 -11.83 12.54 11.80
N ALA A 227 -12.77 12.18 12.68
CA ALA A 227 -12.71 12.49 14.10
C ALA A 227 -11.51 11.81 14.79
N ALA A 228 -11.22 12.22 16.03
CA ALA A 228 -10.02 11.83 16.78
C ALA A 228 -9.85 10.32 17.08
N GLY A 229 -10.77 9.46 16.63
CA GLY A 229 -10.70 7.99 16.73
C GLY A 229 -10.34 7.26 15.43
N GLY A 230 -10.44 7.91 14.26
CA GLY A 230 -10.13 7.27 12.98
C GLY A 230 -10.96 6.02 12.71
N ILE A 231 -10.31 4.89 12.46
CA ILE A 231 -10.94 3.58 12.35
C ILE A 231 -11.03 2.97 13.75
N GLU A 232 -12.24 2.81 14.27
CA GLU A 232 -12.50 2.09 15.52
C GLU A 232 -12.82 0.62 15.24
N GLY A 233 -12.05 -0.30 15.83
CA GLY A 233 -12.28 -1.74 15.65
C GLY A 233 -12.05 -2.22 14.21
N HIS A 234 -12.54 -3.43 13.90
CA HIS A 234 -12.57 -3.93 12.53
C HIS A 234 -13.91 -3.58 11.87
N GLN A 235 -13.87 -2.72 10.85
CA GLN A 235 -15.05 -2.20 10.17
C GLN A 235 -15.16 -2.75 8.74
N VAL A 236 -16.39 -3.05 8.32
CA VAL A 236 -16.73 -3.32 6.92
C VAL A 236 -17.71 -2.26 6.46
N LEU A 237 -17.27 -1.39 5.55
CA LEU A 237 -18.08 -0.35 4.93
C LEU A 237 -18.43 -0.77 3.51
N ILE A 238 -19.72 -0.73 3.17
CA ILE A 238 -20.20 -0.85 1.79
C ILE A 238 -20.79 0.50 1.42
N ALA A 239 -20.21 1.19 0.45
CA ALA A 239 -20.51 2.58 0.17
C ALA A 239 -20.97 2.79 -1.28
N ALA A 240 -21.90 3.74 -1.46
CA ALA A 240 -22.32 4.16 -2.80
C ALA A 240 -21.12 4.66 -3.62
N ASN A 241 -21.19 4.50 -4.94
CA ASN A 241 -20.10 4.76 -5.86
C ASN A 241 -19.42 6.12 -5.62
N GLU A 242 -20.22 7.18 -5.54
CA GLU A 242 -19.78 8.58 -5.45
C GLU A 242 -19.17 8.89 -4.09
N TYR A 243 -19.80 8.40 -3.03
CA TYR A 243 -19.31 8.59 -1.67
C TYR A 243 -17.98 7.88 -1.48
N ALA A 244 -17.89 6.63 -1.92
CA ALA A 244 -16.66 5.85 -1.83
C ALA A 244 -15.52 6.49 -2.66
N ASP A 245 -15.82 7.03 -3.84
CA ASP A 245 -14.84 7.74 -4.69
C ASP A 245 -14.24 8.96 -3.96
N LEU A 246 -15.11 9.79 -3.36
CA LEU A 246 -14.69 10.96 -2.58
C LEU A 246 -13.93 10.56 -1.31
N MET A 247 -14.38 9.50 -0.65
CA MET A 247 -13.75 8.95 0.55
C MET A 247 -12.37 8.38 0.25
N GLN A 248 -12.23 7.62 -0.84
CA GLN A 248 -11.03 6.88 -1.19
C GLN A 248 -9.78 7.76 -1.15
N THR A 249 -9.84 8.96 -1.73
CA THR A 249 -8.70 9.90 -1.72
C THR A 249 -8.30 10.31 -0.30
N ILE A 250 -9.28 10.61 0.55
CA ILE A 250 -9.05 11.03 1.95
C ILE A 250 -8.53 9.86 2.79
N LEU A 251 -9.06 8.66 2.56
CA LEU A 251 -8.65 7.45 3.28
C LEU A 251 -7.26 6.98 2.84
N LEU A 252 -6.91 7.15 1.56
CA LEU A 252 -5.56 6.89 1.07
C LEU A 252 -4.54 7.88 1.61
N ASP A 253 -4.89 9.14 1.86
CA ASP A 253 -4.00 10.11 2.51
C ASP A 253 -3.86 9.84 4.01
N ARG A 254 -4.97 9.49 4.67
CA ARG A 254 -5.02 9.35 6.13
C ARG A 254 -4.62 7.98 6.65
N PHE A 255 -4.93 6.90 5.93
CA PHE A 255 -4.82 5.52 6.39
C PHE A 255 -4.07 4.59 5.41
N GLY A 256 -4.07 4.87 4.11
CA GLY A 256 -3.11 4.29 3.16
C GLY A 256 -1.82 5.15 3.16
N LEU A 257 -0.68 4.67 2.66
CA LEU A 257 0.40 5.58 2.26
C LEU A 257 1.10 5.11 0.99
N GLY A 258 0.59 5.64 -0.12
CA GLY A 258 1.26 5.82 -1.40
C GLY A 258 0.62 7.01 -2.09
N ALA A 259 1.38 7.76 -2.90
CA ALA A 259 0.78 8.79 -3.75
C ALA A 259 -0.23 8.09 -4.70
N GLN A 260 -1.40 8.68 -4.94
CA GLN A 260 -2.43 8.08 -5.81
C GLN A 260 -1.82 7.71 -7.17
N GLU A 261 -0.86 8.51 -7.64
CA GLU A 261 -0.11 8.37 -8.89
C GLU A 261 0.71 7.08 -8.96
N GLY A 262 1.17 6.56 -7.81
CA GLY A 262 1.93 5.31 -7.72
C GLY A 262 1.07 4.07 -7.48
N ALA A 263 -0.21 4.22 -7.16
CA ALA A 263 -1.10 3.11 -6.82
C ALA A 263 -1.76 2.47 -8.05
N CYS A 264 -2.02 1.16 -7.99
CA CYS A 264 -2.90 0.48 -8.93
C CYS A 264 -4.28 0.25 -8.31
N ALA A 265 -5.32 0.18 -9.13
CA ALA A 265 -6.68 -0.14 -8.67
C ALA A 265 -7.17 -1.47 -9.25
N GLU A 266 -7.84 -2.29 -8.43
CA GLU A 266 -8.55 -3.50 -8.82
C GLU A 266 -10.07 -3.23 -8.83
N ASN A 267 -10.74 -3.50 -9.95
CA ASN A 267 -12.20 -3.58 -10.04
C ASN A 267 -12.58 -5.06 -10.22
N ILE A 268 -13.41 -5.60 -9.35
CA ILE A 268 -13.84 -7.00 -9.34
C ILE A 268 -15.24 -7.09 -9.93
N TYR A 269 -15.45 -7.94 -10.93
CA TYR A 269 -16.77 -8.16 -11.52
C TYR A 269 -17.54 -9.26 -10.79
N LEU A 270 -18.75 -8.95 -10.34
CA LEU A 270 -19.62 -9.88 -9.60
C LEU A 270 -20.67 -10.55 -10.49
N HIS A 271 -20.87 -10.08 -11.71
CA HIS A 271 -21.85 -10.65 -12.62
C HIS A 271 -21.52 -12.12 -12.96
N PRO A 272 -22.49 -13.04 -12.95
CA PRO A 272 -22.24 -14.49 -13.14
C PRO A 272 -21.50 -14.86 -14.43
N THR A 273 -21.66 -14.09 -15.51
CA THR A 273 -21.00 -14.38 -16.81
C THR A 273 -19.48 -14.16 -16.78
N VAL A 274 -18.97 -13.39 -15.82
CA VAL A 274 -17.55 -13.02 -15.70
C VAL A 274 -17.01 -13.30 -14.30
N GLN A 275 -17.60 -14.28 -13.60
CA GLN A 275 -17.32 -14.53 -12.20
C GLN A 275 -15.82 -14.78 -11.94
N GLY A 276 -15.23 -13.94 -11.08
CA GLY A 276 -13.84 -14.04 -10.66
C GLY A 276 -12.83 -13.42 -11.64
N LEU A 277 -13.31 -12.69 -12.65
CA LEU A 277 -12.52 -11.75 -13.43
C LEU A 277 -12.31 -10.46 -12.63
N SER A 278 -11.11 -9.91 -12.71
CA SER A 278 -10.78 -8.60 -12.14
C SER A 278 -10.05 -7.74 -13.17
N GLU A 279 -10.34 -6.46 -13.17
CA GLU A 279 -9.70 -5.44 -14.00
C GLU A 279 -8.72 -4.63 -13.16
N TRP A 280 -7.48 -4.52 -13.63
CA TRP A 280 -6.40 -3.74 -13.04
C TRP A 280 -6.06 -2.54 -13.92
N GLN A 281 -5.81 -1.40 -13.28
CA GLN A 281 -5.49 -0.15 -13.97
C GLN A 281 -4.49 0.69 -13.17
N THR A 282 -3.85 1.64 -13.87
CA THR A 282 -3.23 2.79 -13.22
C THR A 282 -4.29 3.67 -12.56
N ALA A 283 -3.98 4.26 -11.40
CA ALA A 283 -4.90 5.18 -10.73
C ALA A 283 -4.92 6.59 -11.36
N HIS A 284 -3.87 6.97 -12.10
CA HIS A 284 -3.86 8.19 -12.91
C HIS A 284 -4.63 8.02 -14.23
N GLY A 285 -5.05 9.16 -14.81
CA GLY A 285 -5.74 9.23 -16.10
C GLY A 285 -4.84 8.93 -17.31
N SER A 286 -5.31 9.28 -18.51
CA SER A 286 -4.64 8.97 -19.77
C SER A 286 -3.36 9.78 -20.05
N ALA A 287 -3.17 10.90 -19.33
CA ALA A 287 -2.01 11.79 -19.45
C ALA A 287 -1.65 12.09 -20.92
N ASP A 288 -2.66 12.45 -21.73
CA ASP A 288 -2.52 12.58 -23.19
C ASP A 288 -1.47 13.62 -23.58
N ASP A 289 -1.23 14.61 -22.72
CA ASP A 289 -0.17 15.60 -22.87
C ASP A 289 1.24 15.00 -22.87
N LEU A 290 1.45 13.86 -22.21
CA LEU A 290 2.74 13.14 -22.15
C LEU A 290 2.93 12.12 -23.29
N THR A 291 1.93 11.94 -24.16
CA THR A 291 1.95 10.91 -25.21
C THR A 291 3.19 11.00 -26.09
N GLY A 292 3.94 9.90 -26.18
CA GLY A 292 5.12 9.79 -27.04
C GLY A 292 6.37 10.54 -26.54
N GLN A 293 6.31 11.15 -25.34
CA GLN A 293 7.45 11.84 -24.76
C GLN A 293 8.41 10.91 -24.01
N GLY A 294 8.01 9.68 -23.68
CA GLY A 294 8.88 8.72 -22.98
C GLY A 294 9.14 9.09 -21.51
N ILE A 295 8.24 9.83 -20.88
CA ILE A 295 8.41 10.36 -19.51
C ILE A 295 7.23 10.05 -18.57
N VAL A 296 6.28 9.21 -18.99
CA VAL A 296 5.17 8.76 -18.13
C VAL A 296 5.72 7.92 -16.97
N ASN A 297 5.19 8.10 -15.76
CA ASN A 297 5.59 7.32 -14.60
C ASN A 297 5.04 5.87 -14.68
N PRO A 298 5.90 4.84 -14.79
CA PRO A 298 5.45 3.45 -14.92
C PRO A 298 5.13 2.79 -13.56
N THR A 299 5.28 3.48 -12.43
CA THR A 299 5.19 2.89 -11.07
C THR A 299 3.86 2.16 -10.84
N ALA A 300 2.73 2.77 -11.20
CA ALA A 300 1.41 2.16 -11.03
C ALA A 300 1.22 0.90 -11.89
N THR A 301 1.75 0.90 -13.12
CA THR A 301 1.76 -0.27 -14.00
C THR A 301 2.60 -1.40 -13.41
N ILE A 302 3.79 -1.09 -12.90
CA ILE A 302 4.68 -2.04 -12.24
C ILE A 302 3.99 -2.69 -11.01
N ARG A 303 3.29 -1.89 -10.18
CA ARG A 303 2.53 -2.43 -9.04
C ARG A 303 1.34 -3.28 -9.48
N ALA A 304 0.64 -2.90 -10.56
CA ALA A 304 -0.45 -3.71 -11.12
C ALA A 304 0.07 -5.08 -11.60
N VAL A 305 1.23 -5.12 -12.25
CA VAL A 305 1.91 -6.38 -12.63
C VAL A 305 2.17 -7.25 -11.40
N ALA A 306 2.83 -6.69 -10.38
CA ALA A 306 3.14 -7.43 -9.17
C ALA A 306 1.87 -7.98 -8.50
N ALA A 307 0.80 -7.18 -8.49
CA ALA A 307 -0.48 -7.60 -7.93
C ALA A 307 -1.14 -8.74 -8.70
N ILE A 308 -1.14 -8.69 -10.03
CA ILE A 308 -1.66 -9.78 -10.88
C ILE A 308 -0.86 -11.07 -10.66
N LEU A 309 0.47 -10.99 -10.63
CA LEU A 309 1.34 -12.15 -10.45
C LEU A 309 1.16 -12.80 -9.08
N GLU A 310 1.07 -12.01 -8.00
CA GLU A 310 0.85 -12.55 -6.67
C GLU A 310 -0.56 -13.14 -6.54
N ASP A 311 -1.59 -12.36 -6.88
CA ASP A 311 -2.97 -12.70 -6.55
C ASP A 311 -3.56 -13.75 -7.49
N LYS A 312 -3.12 -13.79 -8.76
CA LYS A 312 -3.68 -14.70 -9.78
C LYS A 312 -2.70 -15.77 -10.27
N ALA A 313 -1.39 -15.57 -10.09
CA ALA A 313 -0.36 -16.52 -10.54
C ALA A 313 0.40 -17.22 -9.40
N GLN A 314 0.10 -16.88 -8.14
CA GLN A 314 0.76 -17.43 -6.95
C GLN A 314 2.27 -17.17 -6.93
N CYS A 315 2.71 -16.07 -7.54
CA CYS A 315 4.09 -15.58 -7.44
C CYS A 315 4.30 -14.88 -6.09
N VAL A 316 4.26 -15.64 -5.00
CA VAL A 316 4.28 -15.09 -3.63
C VAL A 316 5.55 -14.27 -3.38
N GLY A 317 5.40 -13.10 -2.76
CA GLY A 317 6.48 -12.18 -2.43
C GLY A 317 6.84 -11.20 -3.56
N VAL A 318 6.22 -11.27 -4.74
CA VAL A 318 6.57 -10.38 -5.86
C VAL A 318 6.16 -8.93 -5.61
N LYS A 319 5.07 -8.66 -4.87
CA LYS A 319 4.74 -7.29 -4.40
C LYS A 319 5.87 -6.76 -3.53
N ARG A 320 6.36 -7.56 -2.58
CA ARG A 320 7.49 -7.22 -1.72
C ARG A 320 8.78 -6.93 -2.51
N ILE A 321 9.13 -7.76 -3.49
CA ILE A 321 10.29 -7.52 -4.37
C ILE A 321 10.13 -6.18 -5.08
N THR A 322 8.94 -5.93 -5.62
CA THR A 322 8.60 -4.70 -6.35
C THR A 322 8.79 -3.46 -5.47
N ASP A 323 8.29 -3.48 -4.23
CA ASP A 323 8.41 -2.35 -3.30
C ASP A 323 9.85 -2.08 -2.85
N LEU A 324 10.64 -3.14 -2.66
CA LEU A 324 12.06 -3.03 -2.33
C LEU A 324 12.85 -2.46 -3.51
N ALA A 325 12.57 -2.92 -4.72
CA ALA A 325 13.22 -2.43 -5.94
C ALA A 325 12.89 -0.95 -6.20
N LEU A 326 11.61 -0.55 -6.12
CA LEU A 326 11.20 0.85 -6.27
C LEU A 326 11.86 1.75 -5.21
N HIS A 327 12.01 1.26 -3.97
CA HIS A 327 12.71 1.99 -2.92
C HIS A 327 14.20 2.14 -3.19
N GLN A 328 14.85 1.10 -3.69
CA GLN A 328 16.25 1.15 -4.08
C GLN A 328 16.48 2.19 -5.19
N LEU A 329 15.57 2.29 -6.18
CA LEU A 329 15.62 3.32 -7.22
C LEU A 329 15.55 4.73 -6.62
N ALA A 330 14.61 4.95 -5.69
CA ALA A 330 14.46 6.23 -5.02
C ALA A 330 15.74 6.62 -4.24
N LEU A 331 16.37 5.66 -3.54
CA LEU A 331 17.64 5.90 -2.84
C LEU A 331 18.80 6.22 -3.82
N GLN A 332 18.74 5.71 -5.04
CA GLN A 332 19.70 5.99 -6.11
C GLN A 332 19.39 7.30 -6.86
N GLY A 333 18.30 8.00 -6.51
CA GLY A 333 17.85 9.21 -7.20
C GLY A 333 17.23 8.96 -8.58
N VAL A 334 16.87 7.72 -8.90
CA VAL A 334 16.19 7.36 -10.15
C VAL A 334 14.70 7.63 -9.98
N GLN A 335 14.26 8.80 -10.44
CA GLN A 335 12.88 9.28 -10.32
C GLN A 335 12.42 9.89 -11.65
N THR A 336 11.15 9.72 -11.99
CA THR A 336 10.52 10.34 -13.17
C THR A 336 10.21 11.83 -12.92
N PRO A 337 9.91 12.64 -13.97
CA PRO A 337 9.72 14.07 -13.80
C PRO A 337 8.60 14.49 -12.84
N ASP A 338 7.49 13.75 -12.79
CA ASP A 338 6.38 13.95 -11.84
C ASP A 338 6.82 13.74 -10.38
N GLN A 339 7.87 12.95 -10.16
CA GLN A 339 8.48 12.71 -8.86
C GLN A 339 9.64 13.69 -8.56
N GLY A 340 9.87 14.67 -9.42
CA GLY A 340 10.96 15.66 -9.30
C GLY A 340 12.31 15.19 -9.84
N GLY A 341 12.36 14.06 -10.55
CA GLY A 341 13.57 13.54 -11.18
C GLY A 341 13.69 13.87 -12.67
N SER A 342 14.54 13.12 -13.37
CA SER A 342 14.81 13.29 -14.81
C SER A 342 14.85 11.99 -15.60
N ALA A 343 14.51 10.85 -14.97
CA ALA A 343 14.51 9.56 -15.63
C ALA A 343 13.38 9.49 -16.66
N THR A 344 13.70 8.97 -17.85
CA THR A 344 12.68 8.56 -18.82
C THR A 344 11.96 7.31 -18.32
N THR A 345 10.79 7.02 -18.88
CA THR A 345 10.01 5.81 -18.59
C THR A 345 10.86 4.56 -18.80
N LEU A 346 11.60 4.49 -19.92
CA LEU A 346 12.49 3.38 -20.22
C LEU A 346 13.63 3.25 -19.19
N ALA A 347 14.34 4.34 -18.89
CA ALA A 347 15.44 4.31 -17.93
C ALA A 347 14.95 3.91 -16.52
N PHE A 348 13.75 4.34 -16.14
CA PHE A 348 13.12 3.93 -14.89
C PHE A 348 12.81 2.43 -14.87
N VAL A 349 12.20 1.89 -15.95
CA VAL A 349 11.90 0.44 -16.06
C VAL A 349 13.18 -0.39 -16.06
N GLU A 350 14.21 0.00 -16.79
CA GLU A 350 15.51 -0.70 -16.80
C GLU A 350 16.16 -0.71 -15.42
N GLY A 351 16.18 0.45 -14.75
CA GLY A 351 16.65 0.56 -13.37
C GLY A 351 15.86 -0.36 -12.43
N PHE A 352 14.53 -0.35 -12.55
CA PHE A 352 13.63 -1.17 -11.75
C PHE A 352 13.90 -2.67 -11.94
N LEU A 353 14.01 -3.13 -13.18
CA LEU A 353 14.27 -4.55 -13.47
C LEU A 353 15.65 -4.98 -12.95
N GLY A 354 16.67 -4.12 -13.05
CA GLY A 354 17.98 -4.35 -12.45
C GLY A 354 17.91 -4.49 -10.92
N ALA A 355 17.19 -3.58 -10.26
CA ALA A 355 17.00 -3.63 -8.81
C ALA A 355 16.18 -4.86 -8.37
N ALA A 356 15.08 -5.18 -9.07
CA ALA A 356 14.26 -6.34 -8.79
C ALA A 356 15.03 -7.66 -8.96
N ALA A 357 15.88 -7.77 -9.99
CA ALA A 357 16.77 -8.92 -10.16
C ALA A 357 17.78 -9.05 -9.02
N ALA A 358 18.37 -7.93 -8.58
CA ALA A 358 19.29 -7.90 -7.45
C ALA A 358 18.60 -8.36 -6.15
N VAL A 359 17.41 -7.81 -5.84
CA VAL A 359 16.61 -8.21 -4.67
C VAL A 359 16.25 -9.70 -4.72
N THR A 360 15.78 -10.19 -5.87
CA THR A 360 15.40 -11.60 -6.06
C THR A 360 16.60 -12.54 -5.88
N SER A 361 17.79 -12.14 -6.37
CA SER A 361 19.02 -12.93 -6.22
C SER A 361 19.52 -12.98 -4.78
N ALA A 362 19.36 -11.87 -4.03
CA ALA A 362 19.78 -11.76 -2.64
C ALA A 362 18.84 -12.50 -1.68
N THR A 363 17.55 -12.62 -2.01
CA THR A 363 16.56 -13.34 -1.22
C THR A 363 15.53 -14.00 -2.12
N PRO A 364 15.61 -15.33 -2.32
CA PRO A 364 14.66 -16.06 -3.16
C PRO A 364 13.21 -15.88 -2.70
N PRO A 365 12.23 -15.91 -3.64
CA PRO A 365 10.82 -15.69 -3.34
C PRO A 365 10.23 -16.57 -2.22
N ALA A 366 10.69 -17.82 -2.10
CA ALA A 366 10.25 -18.73 -1.05
C ALA A 366 10.53 -18.20 0.37
N ILE A 367 11.64 -17.47 0.55
CA ILE A 367 11.98 -16.84 1.83
C ILE A 367 11.13 -15.59 2.06
N LEU A 368 10.85 -14.82 1.00
CA LEU A 368 9.94 -13.67 1.07
C LEU A 368 8.47 -14.08 1.31
N SER A 369 8.14 -15.35 1.11
CA SER A 369 6.81 -15.96 1.32
C SER A 369 6.60 -16.62 2.69
N ALA A 370 7.67 -16.95 3.42
CA ALA A 370 7.56 -17.64 4.70
C ALA A 370 6.93 -16.69 5.74
N ALA A 371 5.95 -17.21 6.50
CA ALA A 371 5.09 -16.48 7.43
C ALA A 371 5.83 -15.32 8.12
N GLU A 372 5.46 -14.08 7.74
CA GLU A 372 6.04 -12.87 8.27
C GLU A 372 5.92 -12.88 9.79
N SER A 373 7.07 -12.91 10.49
CA SER A 373 7.10 -12.63 11.92
C SER A 373 6.43 -11.28 12.17
N ASP A 374 5.64 -11.19 13.23
CA ASP A 374 5.10 -9.93 13.73
C ASP A 374 6.18 -9.05 14.38
N THR A 375 7.41 -9.56 14.46
CA THR A 375 8.54 -8.93 15.15
C THR A 375 9.58 -8.43 14.15
N ALA A 376 10.05 -7.19 14.34
CA ALA A 376 11.12 -6.60 13.56
C ALA A 376 12.26 -6.07 14.43
N LEU A 377 13.49 -6.17 13.93
CA LEU A 377 14.65 -5.48 14.46
C LEU A 377 14.77 -4.09 13.81
N VAL A 378 14.71 -3.03 14.61
CA VAL A 378 14.87 -1.65 14.15
C VAL A 378 16.24 -1.12 14.62
N VAL A 379 17.13 -0.85 13.67
CA VAL A 379 18.46 -0.29 13.92
C VAL A 379 18.43 1.23 13.69
N VAL A 380 18.53 1.99 14.79
CA VAL A 380 18.30 3.44 14.81
C VAL A 380 19.62 4.21 14.89
N ASP A 381 19.87 5.07 13.89
CA ASP A 381 20.92 6.09 13.90
C ASP A 381 22.33 5.56 14.18
N PHE A 382 22.63 4.36 13.70
CA PHE A 382 23.97 3.79 13.81
C PHE A 382 24.88 4.35 12.71
N GLN A 383 25.14 5.66 12.75
CA GLN A 383 25.85 6.43 11.71
C GLN A 383 27.25 6.91 12.16
N ASN A 384 28.14 7.14 11.19
CA ASN A 384 29.54 7.47 11.42
C ASN A 384 29.76 8.67 12.33
N ASP A 385 29.01 9.78 12.13
CA ASP A 385 29.16 10.97 12.97
C ASP A 385 28.88 10.69 14.44
N PHE A 386 27.80 9.94 14.73
CA PHE A 386 27.41 9.64 16.10
C PHE A 386 28.41 8.69 16.79
N VAL A 387 28.87 7.66 16.08
CA VAL A 387 29.79 6.66 16.64
C VAL A 387 31.19 7.24 16.84
N THR A 388 31.72 7.97 15.85
CA THR A 388 33.10 8.46 15.91
C THR A 388 33.30 9.68 16.79
N GLN A 389 32.23 10.45 17.03
CA GLN A 389 32.26 11.57 17.97
C GLN A 389 31.90 11.12 19.41
N TYR A 390 31.62 9.84 19.63
CA TYR A 390 31.32 9.33 20.97
C TYR A 390 32.58 9.35 21.87
N PRO A 391 32.51 9.86 23.12
CA PRO A 391 33.68 10.02 23.97
C PRO A 391 34.39 8.74 24.40
N GLN A 392 33.73 7.57 24.31
CA GLN A 392 34.24 6.29 24.79
C GLN A 392 34.41 5.26 23.65
N PRO A 393 35.55 5.25 22.93
CA PRO A 393 35.76 4.37 21.78
C PRO A 393 35.65 2.87 22.10
N ARG A 394 36.06 2.44 23.30
CA ARG A 394 35.95 1.03 23.73
C ARG A 394 34.51 0.57 23.87
N GLU A 395 33.64 1.44 24.37
CA GLU A 395 32.21 1.19 24.45
C GLU A 395 31.62 1.07 23.05
N MET A 396 31.98 1.99 22.14
CA MET A 396 31.52 1.95 20.75
C MET A 396 31.97 0.68 20.02
N MET A 397 33.19 0.19 20.23
CA MET A 397 33.63 -1.10 19.67
C MET A 397 32.74 -2.26 20.14
N ARG A 398 32.38 -2.29 21.44
CA ARG A 398 31.51 -3.33 22.00
C ARG A 398 30.08 -3.22 21.44
N VAL A 399 29.49 -2.03 21.47
CA VAL A 399 28.13 -1.78 20.95
C VAL A 399 28.05 -2.14 19.47
N SER A 400 29.06 -1.75 18.69
CA SER A 400 29.15 -2.08 17.25
C SER A 400 29.19 -3.58 16.99
N ALA A 401 30.01 -4.32 17.76
CA ALA A 401 30.08 -5.77 17.63
C ALA A 401 28.76 -6.46 18.03
N ASN A 402 28.10 -5.97 19.07
CA ASN A 402 26.83 -6.50 19.54
C ASN A 402 25.69 -6.24 18.54
N ILE A 403 25.59 -5.03 17.99
CA ILE A 403 24.62 -4.70 16.93
C ILE A 403 24.85 -5.60 15.71
N ALA A 404 26.12 -5.76 15.29
CA ALA A 404 26.47 -6.63 14.18
C ALA A 404 26.01 -8.08 14.39
N GLN A 405 26.31 -8.65 15.56
CA GLN A 405 25.88 -9.99 15.93
C GLN A 405 24.36 -10.13 15.96
N LEU A 406 23.65 -9.13 16.49
CA LEU A 406 22.21 -9.15 16.58
C LEU A 406 21.54 -9.05 15.21
N VAL A 407 22.04 -8.18 14.33
CA VAL A 407 21.55 -8.08 12.95
C VAL A 407 21.73 -9.42 12.23
N ASP A 408 22.90 -10.06 12.35
CA ASP A 408 23.14 -11.36 11.73
C ASP A 408 22.23 -12.46 12.29
N ARG A 409 21.94 -12.44 13.60
CA ARG A 409 20.96 -13.35 14.23
C ARG A 409 19.54 -13.09 13.75
N ALA A 410 19.09 -11.84 13.68
CA ALA A 410 17.78 -11.48 13.16
C ALA A 410 17.61 -11.96 11.71
N ARG A 411 18.65 -11.81 10.89
CA ARG A 411 18.69 -12.34 9.51
C ARG A 411 18.63 -13.86 9.45
N GLN A 412 19.34 -14.57 10.34
CA GLN A 412 19.29 -16.04 10.43
C GLN A 412 17.91 -16.54 10.88
N ALA A 413 17.22 -15.77 11.74
CA ALA A 413 15.86 -16.02 12.18
C ALA A 413 14.81 -15.52 11.17
N HIS A 414 15.21 -14.99 10.01
CA HIS A 414 14.33 -14.43 8.98
C HIS A 414 13.42 -13.29 9.47
N LEU A 415 13.85 -12.54 10.49
CA LEU A 415 13.14 -11.35 10.95
C LEU A 415 13.35 -10.17 10.01
N GLU A 416 12.36 -9.28 9.99
CA GLU A 416 12.48 -8.01 9.30
C GLU A 416 13.55 -7.14 9.99
N VAL A 417 14.55 -6.68 9.23
CA VAL A 417 15.57 -5.74 9.72
C VAL A 417 15.33 -4.39 9.05
N ILE A 418 15.02 -3.39 9.86
CA ILE A 418 14.66 -2.04 9.43
C ILE A 418 15.75 -1.07 9.87
N TRP A 419 16.25 -0.26 8.94
CA TRP A 419 17.32 0.70 9.18
C TRP A 419 16.76 2.12 9.19
N VAL A 420 17.11 2.89 10.21
CA VAL A 420 16.71 4.29 10.33
C VAL A 420 17.96 5.15 10.40
N ARG A 421 17.98 6.22 9.59
CA ARG A 421 19.07 7.21 9.54
C ARG A 421 18.54 8.61 9.82
N PHE A 422 19.24 9.33 10.68
CA PHE A 422 19.04 10.75 10.89
C PHE A 422 19.76 11.57 9.82
N LEU A 423 19.06 12.57 9.28
CA LEU A 423 19.65 13.60 8.43
C LEU A 423 19.52 14.97 9.11
N GLY A 424 20.66 15.59 9.38
CA GLY A 424 20.74 16.85 10.12
C GLY A 424 20.82 18.09 9.24
N ASP A 425 20.58 17.99 7.93
CA ASP A 425 20.68 19.11 6.99
C ASP A 425 19.86 20.32 7.43
N THR A 426 20.44 21.52 7.29
CA THR A 426 19.83 22.76 7.78
C THR A 426 18.47 23.04 7.14
N GLU A 427 18.26 22.61 5.90
CA GLU A 427 16.98 22.73 5.19
C GLU A 427 15.82 21.98 5.89
N TYR A 428 16.11 20.91 6.61
CA TYR A 428 15.11 20.12 7.33
C TYR A 428 14.80 20.64 8.73
N GLN A 429 15.70 21.43 9.31
CA GLN A 429 15.63 21.80 10.72
C GLN A 429 14.48 22.80 10.98
N PRO A 430 13.46 22.48 11.80
CA PRO A 430 12.40 23.43 12.13
C PRO A 430 12.91 24.58 13.01
N ARG A 431 12.08 25.63 13.19
CA ARG A 431 12.44 26.85 13.95
C ARG A 431 13.06 26.55 15.32
N GLY A 432 12.44 25.67 16.11
CA GLY A 432 12.94 25.30 17.45
C GLY A 432 14.29 24.59 17.42
N TRP A 433 14.53 23.76 16.39
CA TRP A 433 15.82 23.08 16.21
C TRP A 433 16.94 24.07 15.88
N ARG A 434 16.68 25.00 14.94
CA ARG A 434 17.64 26.04 14.57
C ARG A 434 17.97 26.96 15.73
N GLN A 435 16.96 27.38 16.49
CA GLN A 435 17.14 28.20 17.69
C GLN A 435 18.02 27.48 18.73
N ARG A 436 17.68 26.24 19.10
CA ARG A 436 18.49 25.44 20.02
C ARG A 436 19.94 25.29 19.55
N ASN A 437 20.13 25.00 18.26
CA ASN A 437 21.48 24.83 17.71
C ASN A 437 22.30 26.11 17.79
N GLN A 438 21.68 27.27 17.52
CA GLN A 438 22.33 28.57 17.67
C GLN A 438 22.69 28.86 19.13
N GLU A 439 21.74 28.70 20.06
CA GLU A 439 21.93 28.96 21.49
C GLU A 439 23.00 28.06 22.11
N GLN A 440 23.05 26.79 21.70
CA GLN A 440 23.98 25.78 22.22
C GLN A 440 25.22 25.59 21.35
N GLN A 441 25.39 26.42 20.32
CA GLN A 441 26.51 26.34 19.36
C GLN A 441 26.71 24.93 18.76
N ARG A 442 25.61 24.21 18.54
CA ARG A 442 25.62 22.86 17.96
C ARG A 442 25.85 22.94 16.45
N LYS A 443 26.72 22.07 15.95
CA LYS A 443 26.89 21.85 14.51
C LYS A 443 25.90 20.78 14.02
N PRO A 444 25.42 20.88 12.78
CA PRO A 444 24.72 19.78 12.13
C PRO A 444 25.60 18.53 12.04
N TRP A 445 24.99 17.36 12.26
CA TRP A 445 25.60 16.04 12.07
C TRP A 445 24.79 15.25 11.05
N CYS A 446 25.40 14.24 10.44
CA CYS A 446 24.80 13.36 9.45
C CYS A 446 24.19 14.15 8.28
N LEU A 447 24.99 15.01 7.66
CA LEU A 447 24.56 15.77 6.48
C LEU A 447 24.46 14.83 5.27
N ARG A 448 23.38 14.95 4.49
CA ARG A 448 23.16 14.07 3.33
C ARG A 448 24.37 14.09 2.39
N GLY A 449 24.76 12.90 1.92
CA GLY A 449 25.89 12.72 1.00
C GLY A 449 27.28 12.83 1.64
N THR A 450 27.36 13.04 2.95
CA THR A 450 28.64 13.02 3.68
C THR A 450 28.90 11.65 4.29
N TRP A 451 30.17 11.31 4.48
CA TRP A 451 30.59 10.11 5.20
C TRP A 451 29.96 10.02 6.60
N GLY A 452 29.79 11.16 7.27
CA GLY A 452 29.15 11.24 8.59
C GLY A 452 27.72 10.71 8.63
N ALA A 453 26.98 10.83 7.52
CA ALA A 453 25.61 10.32 7.39
C ALA A 453 25.52 8.84 7.00
N GLU A 454 26.60 8.21 6.59
CA GLU A 454 26.62 6.79 6.27
C GLU A 454 26.53 5.94 7.55
N LEU A 455 26.03 4.72 7.41
CA LEU A 455 25.95 3.77 8.53
C LEU A 455 27.34 3.29 8.93
N PHE A 456 27.59 3.21 10.23
CA PHE A 456 28.88 2.86 10.80
C PHE A 456 29.15 1.35 10.73
N GLY A 457 30.41 0.99 10.50
CA GLY A 457 30.89 -0.39 10.62
C GLY A 457 30.62 -1.28 9.41
N ALA A 458 30.96 -2.56 9.55
CA ALA A 458 30.92 -3.54 8.47
C ALA A 458 29.53 -4.09 8.17
N VAL A 459 28.58 -3.97 9.10
CA VAL A 459 27.21 -4.46 8.90
C VAL A 459 26.38 -3.39 8.24
N GLN A 460 26.19 -3.56 6.94
CA GLN A 460 25.41 -2.67 6.10
C GLN A 460 24.03 -3.27 5.79
N PRO A 461 23.03 -2.43 5.44
CA PRO A 461 21.73 -2.91 4.98
C PRO A 461 21.87 -3.81 3.76
N ARG A 462 21.13 -4.91 3.73
CA ARG A 462 21.01 -5.75 2.53
C ARG A 462 19.95 -5.19 1.59
N ALA A 463 19.99 -5.57 0.32
CA ALA A 463 19.06 -5.07 -0.71
C ALA A 463 17.57 -5.31 -0.35
N GLN A 464 17.29 -6.36 0.42
CA GLN A 464 15.95 -6.73 0.86
C GLN A 464 15.48 -6.04 2.16
N GLU A 465 16.33 -5.22 2.78
CA GLU A 465 16.06 -4.57 4.07
C GLU A 465 15.65 -3.11 3.85
N ARG A 466 14.59 -2.69 4.56
CA ARG A 466 14.03 -1.36 4.36
C ARG A 466 14.85 -0.30 5.09
N GLN A 467 15.03 0.86 4.43
CA GLN A 467 15.73 2.01 5.00
C GLN A 467 14.81 3.24 5.08
N PHE A 468 14.91 3.99 6.16
CA PHE A 468 14.16 5.23 6.38
C PHE A 468 15.07 6.38 6.76
N GLU A 469 14.79 7.55 6.20
CA GLU A 469 15.48 8.79 6.51
C GLU A 469 14.58 9.72 7.32
N LYS A 470 14.99 10.02 8.54
CA LYS A 470 14.30 10.99 9.39
C LYS A 470 14.99 12.35 9.31
N ARG A 471 14.22 13.36 8.91
CA ARG A 471 14.72 14.69 8.53
C ARG A 471 14.64 15.64 9.73
N ALA A 472 15.77 15.88 10.38
CA ALA A 472 15.89 16.73 11.56
C ALA A 472 14.86 16.43 12.68
N CYS A 473 14.59 15.14 12.93
CA CYS A 473 13.74 14.66 14.02
C CYS A 473 14.32 13.40 14.68
N TYR A 474 13.96 13.14 15.93
CA TYR A 474 14.45 11.97 16.67
C TYR A 474 13.58 10.73 16.49
N ASP A 475 12.27 10.92 16.44
CA ASP A 475 11.27 9.86 16.30
C ASP A 475 11.11 9.43 14.82
N PRO A 476 11.38 8.16 14.46
CA PRO A 476 11.18 7.64 13.12
C PRO A 476 9.72 7.62 12.67
N PHE A 477 8.74 7.65 13.58
CA PHE A 477 7.33 7.80 13.21
C PHE A 477 7.01 9.17 12.59
N LEU A 478 7.95 10.12 12.65
CA LEU A 478 7.88 11.39 11.90
C LEU A 478 8.58 11.31 10.53
N ALA A 479 9.22 10.19 10.21
CA ALA A 479 9.82 9.95 8.90
C ALA A 479 8.76 9.49 7.89
N PRO A 480 8.76 10.00 6.65
CA PRO A 480 7.82 9.55 5.63
C PRO A 480 7.85 8.03 5.44
N GLY A 481 6.68 7.39 5.59
CA GLY A 481 6.47 5.97 5.28
C GLY A 481 6.93 4.96 6.34
N PHE A 482 7.60 5.38 7.43
CA PHE A 482 8.07 4.43 8.46
C PHE A 482 6.90 3.70 9.13
N GLU A 483 5.96 4.44 9.71
CA GLU A 483 4.78 3.89 10.38
C GLU A 483 3.96 3.00 9.42
N HIS A 484 3.77 3.47 8.18
CA HIS A 484 3.04 2.72 7.17
C HIS A 484 3.69 1.38 6.84
N TYR A 485 5.01 1.34 6.71
CA TYR A 485 5.71 0.08 6.45
C TYR A 485 5.49 -0.92 7.57
N LEU A 486 5.49 -0.47 8.83
CA LEU A 486 5.19 -1.34 9.96
C LEU A 486 3.75 -1.90 9.88
N LEU A 487 2.79 -1.04 9.51
CA LEU A 487 1.39 -1.42 9.34
C LEU A 487 1.16 -2.36 8.15
N GLU A 488 1.78 -2.08 7.01
CA GLU A 488 1.72 -2.89 5.79
C GLU A 488 2.30 -4.29 6.03
N ARG A 489 3.45 -4.35 6.71
CA ARG A 489 4.09 -5.60 7.16
C ARG A 489 3.35 -6.27 8.31
N ARG A 490 2.37 -5.57 8.89
CA ARG A 490 1.57 -6.02 10.04
C ARG A 490 2.48 -6.45 11.21
N LEU A 491 3.48 -5.64 11.49
CA LEU A 491 4.38 -5.83 12.63
C LEU A 491 3.66 -5.38 13.90
N GLU A 492 3.84 -6.14 14.98
CA GLU A 492 3.27 -5.88 16.31
C GLU A 492 4.34 -5.59 17.36
N HIS A 493 5.57 -6.09 17.15
CA HIS A 493 6.67 -5.96 18.11
C HIS A 493 7.94 -5.40 17.45
N LEU A 494 8.47 -4.32 18.03
CA LEU A 494 9.72 -3.72 17.60
C LEU A 494 10.83 -4.00 18.62
N VAL A 495 11.87 -4.72 18.19
CA VAL A 495 13.14 -4.83 18.91
C VAL A 495 14.02 -3.66 18.46
N VAL A 496 14.26 -2.71 19.35
CA VAL A 496 14.95 -1.45 19.03
C VAL A 496 16.40 -1.52 19.53
N VAL A 497 17.32 -1.26 18.61
CA VAL A 497 18.75 -1.06 18.89
C VAL A 497 19.24 0.18 18.14
N GLY A 498 20.45 0.64 18.43
CA GLY A 498 20.95 1.88 17.85
C GLY A 498 21.90 2.58 18.78
N LEU A 499 22.17 3.86 18.55
CA LEU A 499 23.14 4.55 19.41
C LEU A 499 22.51 5.15 20.66
N PHE A 500 22.01 6.38 20.59
CA PHE A 500 21.68 7.13 21.80
C PHE A 500 20.41 6.64 22.49
N THR A 501 20.58 5.92 23.61
CA THR A 501 19.51 5.33 24.43
C THR A 501 18.50 6.38 24.88
N ASP A 502 18.98 7.54 25.32
CA ASP A 502 18.23 8.67 25.88
C ASP A 502 17.83 9.75 24.86
N VAL A 503 18.03 9.47 23.56
CA VAL A 503 17.65 10.37 22.48
C VAL A 503 16.81 9.62 21.45
N CYS A 504 17.43 9.04 20.42
CA CYS A 504 16.72 8.48 19.27
C CYS A 504 16.10 7.11 19.57
N VAL A 505 16.73 6.32 20.44
CA VAL A 505 16.14 5.04 20.90
C VAL A 505 14.91 5.33 21.76
N ASP A 506 14.98 6.26 22.72
CA ASP A 506 13.81 6.72 23.49
C ASP A 506 12.70 7.24 22.60
N ALA A 507 13.02 8.13 21.66
CA ALA A 507 12.04 8.70 20.77
C ALA A 507 11.31 7.60 19.95
N THR A 508 12.06 6.60 19.49
CA THR A 508 11.51 5.44 18.77
C THR A 508 10.61 4.60 19.66
N VAL A 509 11.08 4.24 20.87
CA VAL A 509 10.32 3.40 21.81
C VAL A 509 9.06 4.12 22.29
N ARG A 510 9.17 5.39 22.65
CA ARG A 510 8.05 6.26 23.05
C ARG A 510 7.03 6.37 21.91
N GLY A 511 7.49 6.65 20.69
CA GLY A 511 6.65 6.77 19.51
C GLY A 511 5.90 5.49 19.18
N ALA A 512 6.58 4.33 19.29
CA ALA A 512 6.00 3.00 19.12
C ALA A 512 4.95 2.68 20.19
N PHE A 513 5.30 2.86 21.47
CA PHE A 513 4.41 2.61 22.61
C PHE A 513 3.11 3.44 22.51
N GLN A 514 3.23 4.75 22.23
CA GLN A 514 2.07 5.64 22.15
C GLN A 514 1.10 5.27 21.01
N ARG A 515 1.56 4.51 20.02
CA ARG A 515 0.75 4.03 18.89
C ARG A 515 0.35 2.56 18.99
N GLY A 516 0.75 1.88 20.06
CA GLY A 516 0.30 0.51 20.38
C GLY A 516 1.26 -0.62 20.00
N TRP A 517 2.47 -0.33 19.51
CA TRP A 517 3.47 -1.38 19.28
C TRP A 517 4.10 -1.83 20.59
N LEU A 518 4.33 -3.15 20.71
CA LEU A 518 5.18 -3.71 21.75
C LEU A 518 6.63 -3.31 21.46
N THR A 519 7.41 -3.10 22.52
CA THR A 519 8.81 -2.68 22.38
C THR A 519 9.73 -3.54 23.26
N THR A 520 10.86 -3.94 22.68
CA THR A 520 12.02 -4.46 23.42
C THR A 520 13.24 -3.60 23.10
N VAL A 521 14.04 -3.23 24.09
CA VAL A 521 15.38 -2.65 23.88
C VAL A 521 16.44 -3.64 24.32
N VAL A 522 17.47 -3.81 23.49
CA VAL A 522 18.60 -4.71 23.80
C VAL A 522 19.73 -3.92 24.44
N LYS A 523 19.94 -4.16 25.74
CA LYS A 523 21.03 -3.57 26.52
C LYS A 523 22.38 -4.00 25.94
N GLY A 524 23.31 -3.06 25.86
CA GLY A 524 24.63 -3.26 25.25
C GLY A 524 24.62 -3.21 23.72
N CYS A 525 23.44 -3.04 23.10
CA CYS A 525 23.28 -2.60 21.71
C CYS A 525 22.82 -1.13 21.63
N THR A 526 22.98 -0.38 22.73
CA THR A 526 22.76 1.06 22.83
C THR A 526 23.83 1.73 23.68
N ALA A 527 23.89 3.05 23.69
CA ALA A 527 24.80 3.84 24.53
C ALA A 527 24.14 5.15 24.96
N GLY A 528 24.33 5.55 26.22
CA GLY A 528 23.79 6.81 26.73
C GLY A 528 24.53 8.04 26.18
N HIS A 529 23.83 9.13 25.86
CA HIS A 529 24.41 10.39 25.43
C HIS A 529 24.53 11.44 26.55
N HIS A 530 23.43 11.68 27.27
CA HIS A 530 23.35 12.63 28.38
C HIS A 530 23.14 11.93 29.72
N PHE A 531 22.43 10.80 29.71
CA PHE A 531 22.21 9.93 30.87
C PHE A 531 22.85 8.56 30.65
N THR A 532 23.04 7.78 31.72
CA THR A 532 23.57 6.41 31.54
C THR A 532 22.53 5.52 30.86
N GLU A 533 23.00 4.51 30.12
CA GLU A 533 22.13 3.51 29.48
C GLU A 533 21.15 2.91 30.50
N ASP A 534 21.66 2.44 31.65
CA ASP A 534 20.85 1.82 32.71
C ASP A 534 19.75 2.74 33.27
N GLN A 535 20.06 4.02 33.48
CA GLN A 535 19.08 4.99 33.98
C GLN A 535 17.91 5.14 33.02
N TRP A 536 18.20 5.22 31.72
CA TRP A 536 17.18 5.47 30.72
C TRP A 536 16.40 4.21 30.34
N LEU A 537 17.06 3.04 30.31
CA LEU A 537 16.37 1.76 30.15
C LEU A 537 15.36 1.51 31.29
N ALA A 538 15.73 1.80 32.54
CA ALA A 538 14.83 1.71 33.68
C ALA A 538 13.63 2.67 33.56
N TYR A 539 13.85 3.87 33.00
CA TYR A 539 12.78 4.82 32.70
C TYR A 539 11.80 4.24 31.66
N MET A 540 12.30 3.70 30.54
CA MET A 540 11.44 3.10 29.51
C MET A 540 10.64 1.91 30.05
N GLN A 541 11.26 1.02 30.85
CA GLN A 541 10.55 -0.09 31.50
C GLN A 541 9.41 0.42 32.38
N ARG A 542 9.67 1.46 33.18
CA ARG A 542 8.70 2.00 34.13
C ARG A 542 7.57 2.76 33.46
N VAL A 543 7.86 3.55 32.43
CA VAL A 543 6.91 4.50 31.83
C VAL A 543 6.19 3.88 30.63
N TYR A 544 6.88 3.08 29.82
CA TYR A 544 6.35 2.51 28.57
C TYR A 544 6.07 1.00 28.67
N GLY A 545 6.50 0.34 29.74
CA GLY A 545 6.41 -1.11 29.85
C GLY A 545 7.32 -1.86 28.87
N THR A 546 8.30 -1.17 28.28
CA THR A 546 9.27 -1.74 27.33
C THR A 546 10.04 -2.89 27.98
N LYS A 547 10.15 -4.02 27.28
CA LYS A 547 11.02 -5.12 27.75
C LYS A 547 12.48 -4.71 27.54
N VAL A 548 13.34 -5.01 28.50
CA VAL A 548 14.80 -4.86 28.35
C VAL A 548 15.41 -6.24 28.44
N THR A 549 16.32 -6.54 27.53
CA THR A 549 17.00 -7.84 27.45
C THR A 549 18.48 -7.64 27.11
N GLU A 550 19.31 -8.64 27.37
CA GLU A 550 20.72 -8.62 26.98
C GLU A 550 20.97 -9.44 25.70
N VAL A 551 22.11 -9.20 25.05
CA VAL A 551 22.52 -9.91 23.81
C VAL A 551 22.51 -11.44 23.96
N THR A 552 22.78 -11.93 25.17
CA THR A 552 22.82 -13.36 25.51
C THR A 552 21.45 -14.00 25.69
N GLU A 553 20.38 -13.21 25.86
CA GLU A 553 19.02 -13.70 26.17
C GLU A 553 18.05 -13.57 25.00
N LEU A 554 18.55 -13.18 23.83
CA LEU A 554 17.76 -12.84 22.65
C LEU A 554 17.06 -14.02 21.97
N GLU A 555 17.46 -15.27 22.25
CA GLU A 555 16.86 -16.47 21.66
C GLU A 555 15.35 -16.54 21.95
N GLY A 556 14.88 -16.18 23.14
CA GLY A 556 13.44 -16.13 23.48
C GLY A 556 12.70 -14.85 23.07
N VAL A 557 13.38 -13.90 22.40
CA VAL A 557 12.81 -12.59 21.98
C VAL A 557 12.68 -12.50 20.46
N LEU A 558 13.54 -13.18 19.71
CA LEU A 558 13.54 -13.21 18.25
C LEU A 558 12.76 -14.40 17.66
N GLU A 559 12.25 -15.30 18.50
CA GLU A 559 11.38 -16.40 18.09
C GLU A 559 9.95 -15.90 17.81
N PRO A 560 9.28 -16.39 16.76
CA PRO A 560 7.86 -16.12 16.54
C PRO A 560 7.07 -16.51 17.78
N ARG A 561 6.23 -15.61 18.31
CA ARG A 561 5.37 -15.95 19.45
C ARG A 561 4.40 -17.05 19.03
N GLU A 562 4.55 -18.26 19.56
CA GLU A 562 3.42 -19.19 19.61
C GLU A 562 2.33 -18.54 20.45
N THR A 563 1.20 -18.23 19.80
CA THR A 563 0.02 -17.69 20.48
C THR A 563 -0.50 -18.74 21.44
N LYS A 564 -0.15 -18.61 22.72
CA LYS A 564 -0.78 -19.38 23.79
C LYS A 564 -2.29 -19.09 23.74
N ALA A 565 -3.08 -20.13 23.52
CA ALA A 565 -4.51 -20.11 23.72
C ALA A 565 -4.77 -19.76 25.20
N GLU A 566 -5.16 -18.52 25.48
CA GLU A 566 -5.77 -18.18 26.76
C GLU A 566 -7.21 -18.70 26.74
N ALA A 567 -7.50 -19.55 27.72
CA ALA A 567 -8.70 -20.37 27.88
C ALA A 567 -9.92 -19.56 28.36
#